data_AF-A0A1C6KHE6-F1
#
_entry.id   AF-A0A1C6KHE6-F1
#
_cell.length_a   1.000
_cell.length_b   1.000
_cell.length_c   1.000
_cell.angle_alpha   90.00
_cell.angle_beta   90.00
_cell.angle_gamma   90.00
#
_symmetry.space_group_name_H-M   'P 1'
#
loop_
_entity.id
_entity.type
_entity.pdbx_description
1 polymer ?
#
loop_
_entity_poly.entity_id
_entity_poly.type
_entity_poly.pdbx_seq_one_letter_code
_entity_poly.pdbx_strand_id
1 'polypeptide(L)'
;MKLRWIGLVLLVFLLIFGNSVESYIAPISDVYTQGIYQFEQNGVYNANVKLIKGSEKIDGSETTLLVLEPNQNVVLYIKLSLNEELKLKEISKGYTMCIIGDGEVAIRYEKVS
;
A
#
# COMPACT_ATOMS: atom_id res chain seq x y z
N MET A 1 42.58 -35.17 17.07
CA MET A 1 42.16 -33.85 17.63
C MET A 1 41.62 -32.84 16.62
N LYS A 2 41.42 -33.16 15.32
CA LYS A 2 41.05 -32.15 14.30
C LYS A 2 39.55 -32.11 13.91
N LEU A 3 38.77 -33.15 14.23
CA LEU A 3 37.36 -33.26 13.81
C LEU A 3 36.39 -32.34 14.58
N ARG A 4 36.71 -32.01 15.84
CA ARG A 4 35.87 -31.13 16.69
C ARG A 4 35.85 -29.69 16.19
N TRP A 5 36.92 -29.24 15.54
CA TRP A 5 37.06 -27.89 15.01
C TRP A 5 36.27 -27.69 13.72
N ILE A 6 36.15 -28.74 12.88
CA ILE A 6 35.42 -28.69 11.62
C ILE A 6 33.91 -28.46 11.86
N GLY A 7 33.34 -29.14 12.85
CA GLY A 7 31.93 -28.94 13.21
C GLY A 7 31.66 -27.53 13.73
N LEU A 8 32.61 -26.95 14.49
CA LEU A 8 32.47 -25.60 15.02
C LEU A 8 32.59 -24.53 13.93
N VAL A 9 33.49 -24.72 12.96
CA VAL A 9 33.61 -23.84 11.79
C VAL A 9 32.35 -23.91 10.92
N LEU A 10 31.79 -25.10 10.71
CA LEU A 10 30.57 -25.27 9.92
C LEU A 10 29.35 -24.62 10.59
N LEU A 11 29.26 -24.71 11.93
CA LEU A 11 28.23 -24.05 12.72
C LEU A 11 28.32 -22.52 12.60
N VAL A 12 29.53 -21.96 12.73
CA VAL A 12 29.75 -20.52 12.60
C VAL A 12 29.42 -20.03 11.18
N PHE A 13 29.74 -20.81 10.16
CA PHE A 13 29.41 -20.49 8.77
C PHE A 13 27.89 -20.40 8.55
N LEU A 14 27.11 -21.34 9.10
CA LEU A 14 25.64 -21.31 9.01
C LEU A 14 25.00 -20.10 9.72
N LEU A 15 25.64 -19.57 10.77
CA LEU A 15 25.15 -18.39 11.49
C LEU A 15 25.43 -17.08 10.75
N ILE A 16 26.55 -16.98 10.03
CA ILE A 16 26.94 -15.76 9.30
C ILE A 16 26.20 -15.66 7.96
N PHE A 17 25.96 -16.79 7.30
CA PHE A 17 25.23 -16.87 6.02
C PHE A 17 23.76 -17.24 6.20
N GLY A 18 23.26 -17.24 7.44
CA GLY A 18 21.85 -17.44 7.75
C GLY A 18 21.02 -16.34 7.08
N ASN A 19 20.44 -16.71 5.94
CA ASN A 19 19.63 -15.91 5.01
C ASN A 19 19.03 -14.65 5.64
N SER A 20 19.28 -13.48 5.02
CA SER A 20 18.43 -12.32 5.19
C SER A 20 17.04 -12.70 4.68
N VAL A 21 16.18 -13.19 5.56
CA VAL A 21 14.77 -13.40 5.25
C VAL A 21 14.20 -12.00 5.08
N GLU A 22 14.00 -11.56 3.84
CA GLU A 22 13.14 -10.42 3.57
C GLU A 22 11.80 -10.75 4.24
N SER A 23 11.52 -10.08 5.35
CA SER A 23 10.28 -10.30 6.07
C SER A 23 9.14 -9.99 5.10
N TYR A 24 8.31 -10.98 4.80
CA TYR A 24 7.08 -10.75 4.07
C TYR A 24 6.23 -9.75 4.87
N ILE A 25 6.18 -8.50 4.42
CA ILE A 25 5.28 -7.50 4.97
C ILE A 25 3.95 -7.73 4.26
N ALA A 26 2.98 -8.26 5.00
CA ALA A 26 1.63 -8.42 4.48
C ALA A 26 1.12 -7.05 4.00
N PRO A 27 0.47 -6.99 2.83
CA PRO A 27 -0.06 -5.74 2.32
C PRO A 27 -1.07 -5.16 3.30
N ILE A 28 -0.95 -3.87 3.60
CA ILE A 28 -1.92 -3.17 4.44
C ILE A 28 -3.15 -2.95 3.57
N SER A 29 -4.30 -3.48 3.95
CA SER A 29 -5.56 -3.29 3.22
C SER A 29 -6.58 -2.71 4.18
N ASP A 30 -7.22 -1.61 3.78
CA ASP A 30 -8.28 -1.01 4.56
C ASP A 30 -9.40 -0.48 3.65
N VAL A 31 -10.60 -0.32 4.22
CA VAL A 31 -11.79 0.18 3.55
C VAL A 31 -12.08 1.58 4.06
N TYR A 32 -12.07 2.52 3.14
CA TYR A 32 -12.26 3.94 3.41
C TYR A 32 -13.62 4.40 2.90
N THR A 33 -14.21 5.35 3.61
CA THR A 33 -15.45 6.04 3.20
C THR A 33 -15.13 7.50 2.88
N GLN A 34 -16.14 8.34 2.66
CA GLN A 34 -15.94 9.77 2.45
C GLN A 34 -15.03 10.40 3.51
N GLY A 35 -14.03 11.15 3.08
CA GLY A 35 -13.11 11.80 4.01
C GLY A 35 -11.78 12.18 3.39
N ILE A 36 -10.90 12.71 4.23
CA ILE A 36 -9.52 13.09 3.91
C ILE A 36 -8.60 12.24 4.77
N TYR A 37 -7.70 11.50 4.13
CA TYR A 37 -6.82 10.54 4.78
C TYR A 37 -5.38 10.84 4.42
N GLN A 38 -4.52 10.94 5.43
CA GLN A 38 -3.10 11.14 5.24
C GLN A 38 -2.37 9.80 5.35
N PHE A 39 -1.48 9.52 4.40
CA PHE A 39 -0.66 8.33 4.41
C PHE A 39 0.59 8.55 5.28
N GLU A 40 0.63 7.92 6.45
CA GLU A 40 1.69 8.15 7.46
C GLU A 40 2.78 7.07 7.48
N GLN A 41 2.69 6.06 6.61
CA GLN A 41 3.66 4.97 6.62
C GLN A 41 5.00 5.42 6.01
N ASN A 42 6.09 5.04 6.67
CA ASN A 42 7.43 5.28 6.17
C ASN A 42 7.76 4.30 5.01
N GLY A 43 8.34 4.83 3.94
CA GLY A 43 8.71 4.09 2.73
C GLY A 43 7.92 4.52 1.51
N VAL A 44 8.12 3.80 0.40
CA VAL A 44 7.41 3.99 -0.87
C VAL A 44 6.50 2.79 -1.09
N TYR A 45 5.26 3.02 -1.49
CA TYR A 45 4.22 2.00 -1.65
C TYR A 45 3.49 2.18 -2.97
N ASN A 46 3.14 1.07 -3.60
CA ASN A 46 2.09 1.06 -4.61
C ASN A 46 0.75 0.85 -3.91
N ALA A 47 -0.31 1.50 -4.39
CA ALA A 47 -1.66 1.29 -3.88
C ALA A 47 -2.58 0.81 -4.99
N ASN A 48 -3.30 -0.28 -4.73
CA ASN A 48 -4.41 -0.73 -5.57
C ASN A 48 -5.71 -0.26 -4.92
N VAL A 49 -6.44 0.59 -5.64
CA VAL A 49 -7.67 1.24 -5.20
C VAL A 49 -8.84 0.64 -5.95
N LYS A 50 -9.90 0.25 -5.22
CA LYS A 50 -11.10 -0.33 -5.80
C LYS A 50 -12.35 0.20 -5.10
N LEU A 51 -13.31 0.70 -5.86
CA LEU A 51 -14.64 0.98 -5.33
C LEU A 51 -15.38 -0.35 -5.12
N ILE A 52 -15.68 -0.69 -3.87
CA ILE A 52 -16.31 -1.96 -3.51
C ILE A 52 -17.82 -1.82 -3.28
N LYS A 53 -18.28 -0.61 -2.97
CA LYS A 53 -19.69 -0.27 -2.77
C LYS A 53 -19.89 1.21 -3.05
N GLY A 54 -21.07 1.60 -3.52
CA GLY A 54 -21.39 2.97 -3.89
C GLY A 54 -22.10 3.00 -5.24
N SER A 55 -22.78 4.11 -5.52
CA SER A 55 -23.55 4.21 -6.75
C SER A 55 -22.61 4.40 -7.94
N GLU A 56 -22.69 3.49 -8.92
CA GLU A 56 -21.97 3.63 -10.18
C GLU A 56 -22.58 4.76 -11.02
N LYS A 57 -23.92 4.91 -10.97
CA LYS A 57 -24.72 5.98 -11.57
C LYS A 57 -26.16 5.99 -11.03
N ILE A 58 -26.39 6.38 -9.77
CA ILE A 58 -27.76 6.57 -9.29
C ILE A 58 -27.84 7.98 -8.69
N ASP A 59 -28.32 8.95 -9.48
CA ASP A 59 -28.58 10.34 -9.07
C ASP A 59 -27.39 11.25 -8.71
N GLY A 60 -26.27 11.13 -9.41
CA GLY A 60 -25.18 12.14 -9.36
C GLY A 60 -24.26 12.04 -8.14
N SER A 61 -24.46 11.05 -7.27
CA SER A 61 -23.52 10.64 -6.21
C SER A 61 -22.47 9.68 -6.77
N GLU A 62 -21.51 10.22 -7.52
CA GLU A 62 -20.34 9.48 -7.98
C GLU A 62 -19.23 9.54 -6.93
N THR A 63 -18.58 8.41 -6.66
CA THR A 63 -17.41 8.40 -5.77
C THR A 63 -16.15 8.81 -6.53
N THR A 64 -15.52 9.89 -6.07
CA THR A 64 -14.31 10.46 -6.66
C THR A 64 -13.13 10.30 -5.73
N LEU A 65 -12.00 9.90 -6.30
CA LEU A 65 -10.71 9.85 -5.62
C LEU A 65 -9.84 11.01 -6.09
N LEU A 66 -9.35 11.79 -5.13
CA LEU A 66 -8.32 12.80 -5.33
C LEU A 66 -7.08 12.41 -4.52
N VAL A 67 -5.92 12.44 -5.15
CA VAL A 67 -4.63 12.15 -4.51
C VAL A 67 -3.73 13.37 -4.64
N LEU A 68 -3.22 13.83 -3.50
CA LEU A 68 -2.34 14.99 -3.38
C LEU A 68 -0.97 14.57 -2.86
N GLU A 69 0.07 15.15 -3.43
CA GLU A 69 1.42 15.13 -2.87
C GLU A 69 1.50 15.95 -1.57
N PRO A 70 2.56 15.77 -0.75
CA PRO A 70 2.77 16.58 0.46
C PRO A 70 2.84 18.10 0.20
N ASN A 71 3.23 18.50 -1.02
CA ASN A 71 3.28 19.89 -1.47
C ASN A 71 1.92 20.41 -1.99
N GLN A 72 0.84 19.63 -1.87
CA GLN A 72 -0.51 19.90 -2.36
C GLN A 72 -0.70 19.87 -3.88
N ASN A 73 0.27 19.35 -4.64
CA ASN A 73 0.07 19.09 -6.06
C ASN A 73 -0.90 17.92 -6.27
N VAL A 74 -1.78 18.07 -7.27
CA VAL A 74 -2.71 17.02 -7.65
C VAL A 74 -1.98 15.96 -8.47
N VAL A 75 -1.90 14.74 -7.93
CA VAL A 75 -1.32 13.56 -8.60
C VAL A 75 -2.36 12.86 -9.44
N LEU A 76 -3.58 12.74 -8.89
CA LEU A 76 -4.68 12.03 -9.53
C LEU A 76 -6.00 12.67 -9.12
N TYR A 77 -6.89 12.83 -10.09
CA TYR A 77 -8.29 13.13 -9.87
C TYR A 77 -9.12 12.25 -10.81
N ILE A 78 -9.87 11.30 -10.25
CA ILE A 78 -10.63 10.33 -11.05
C ILE A 78 -11.91 9.92 -10.36
N LYS A 79 -12.94 9.69 -11.17
CA LYS A 79 -14.19 9.05 -10.76
C LYS A 79 -13.97 7.54 -10.73
N LEU A 80 -14.30 6.90 -9.61
CA LEU A 80 -14.14 5.46 -9.49
C LEU A 80 -15.37 4.75 -10.04
N SER A 81 -15.16 3.74 -10.87
CA SER A 81 -16.19 2.81 -11.32
C SER A 81 -16.28 1.62 -10.36
N LEU A 82 -17.47 1.05 -10.20
CA LEU A 82 -17.68 -0.07 -9.30
C LEU A 82 -16.85 -1.28 -9.77
N ASN A 83 -16.14 -1.91 -8.84
CA ASN A 83 -15.27 -3.06 -9.07
C ASN A 83 -14.10 -2.87 -10.04
N GLU A 84 -13.84 -1.65 -10.52
CA GLU A 84 -12.65 -1.35 -11.31
C GLU A 84 -11.44 -1.13 -10.38
N GLU A 85 -10.30 -1.69 -10.76
CA GLU A 85 -9.04 -1.53 -10.02
C GLU A 85 -8.19 -0.43 -10.64
N LEU A 86 -7.78 0.51 -9.79
CA LEU A 86 -6.88 1.60 -10.13
C LEU A 86 -5.56 1.43 -9.39
N LYS A 87 -4.46 1.44 -10.14
CA LYS A 87 -3.12 1.33 -9.57
C LYS A 87 -2.47 2.71 -9.45
N LEU A 88 -2.22 3.12 -8.21
CA LEU A 88 -1.38 4.24 -7.85
C LEU A 88 0.04 3.74 -7.57
N LYS A 89 1.04 4.44 -8.11
CA LYS A 89 2.45 4.10 -7.92
C LYS A 89 3.12 5.12 -7.01
N GLU A 90 4.11 4.65 -6.27
CA GLU A 90 5.08 5.49 -5.55
C GLU A 90 4.46 6.46 -4.52
N ILE A 91 3.43 6.01 -3.81
CA ILE A 91 2.88 6.74 -2.66
C ILE A 91 3.87 6.69 -1.50
N SER A 92 4.16 7.84 -0.91
CA SER A 92 5.05 7.96 0.24
C SER A 92 4.41 8.78 1.35
N LYS A 93 5.10 8.86 2.50
CA LYS A 93 4.62 9.59 3.66
C LYS A 93 4.19 11.02 3.32
N GLY A 94 3.03 11.42 3.84
CA GLY A 94 2.47 12.77 3.69
C GLY A 94 1.56 12.95 2.49
N TYR A 95 1.45 11.95 1.60
CA TYR A 95 0.42 11.94 0.56
C TYR A 95 -0.96 11.98 1.20
N THR A 96 -1.89 12.70 0.57
CA THR A 96 -3.26 12.84 1.04
C THR A 96 -4.22 12.23 0.02
N MET A 97 -5.10 11.36 0.48
CA MET A 97 -6.18 10.76 -0.31
C MET A 97 -7.51 11.34 0.16
N CYS A 98 -8.24 11.95 -0.76
CA CYS A 98 -9.59 12.46 -0.51
C CYS A 98 -10.59 11.59 -1.26
N ILE A 99 -11.56 11.04 -0.54
CA ILE A 99 -12.68 10.29 -1.08
C ILE A 99 -13.92 11.18 -0.94
N ILE A 100 -14.55 11.46 -2.07
CA ILE A 100 -15.72 12.34 -2.16
C ILE A 100 -16.87 11.49 -2.70
N GLY A 101 -18.01 11.45 -2.00
CA GLY A 101 -19.16 10.62 -2.34
C GLY A 101 -19.44 9.55 -1.28
N ASP A 102 -20.53 8.81 -1.47
CA ASP A 102 -21.09 7.86 -0.50
C ASP A 102 -20.55 6.43 -0.64
N GLY A 103 -19.51 6.22 -1.47
CA GLY A 103 -18.91 4.92 -1.71
C GLY A 103 -17.94 4.44 -0.63
N GLU A 104 -17.74 3.13 -0.59
CA GLU A 104 -16.68 2.45 0.17
C GLU A 104 -15.57 2.05 -0.80
N VAL A 105 -14.35 2.49 -0.51
CA VAL A 105 -13.16 2.31 -1.34
C VAL A 105 -12.17 1.44 -0.59
N ALA A 106 -11.88 0.25 -1.13
CA ALA A 106 -10.82 -0.60 -0.63
C ALA A 106 -9.48 -0.11 -1.21
N ILE A 107 -8.48 0.09 -0.34
CA ILE A 107 -7.12 0.41 -0.76
C ILE A 107 -6.17 -0.62 -0.17
N ARG A 108 -5.40 -1.27 -1.05
CA ARG A 108 -4.34 -2.20 -0.69
C ARG A 108 -2.98 -1.58 -0.99
N TYR A 109 -2.13 -1.46 0.02
CA TYR A 109 -0.77 -0.95 -0.08
C TYR A 109 0.24 -2.09 -0.15
N GLU A 110 1.13 -2.02 -1.12
CA GLU A 110 2.24 -2.94 -1.33
C GLU A 110 3.53 -2.13 -1.28
N LYS A 111 4.42 -2.45 -0.33
CA LYS A 111 5.69 -1.75 -0.18
C LYS A 111 6.56 -2.00 -1.41
N VAL A 112 7.08 -0.93 -2.00
CA VAL A 112 8.13 -1.00 -3.01
C VAL A 112 9.42 -1.29 -2.23
N SER A 113 9.91 -2.52 -2.40
CA SER A 113 11.11 -3.10 -1.78
C SER A 113 12.30 -2.14 -1.77
#